data_AF-A0A1M5JSA4-F1
#
_entry.id   AF-A0A1M5JSA4-F1
#
_cell.length_a   1.000
_cell.length_b   1.000
_cell.length_c   1.000
_cell.angle_alpha   90.00
_cell.angle_beta   90.00
_cell.angle_gamma   90.00
#
_symmetry.space_group_name_H-M   'P 1'
#
loop_
_entity.id
_entity.type
_entity.pdbx_description
1 polymer ?
#
loop_
_entity_poly.entity_id
_entity_poly.type
_entity_poly.pdbx_seq_one_letter_code
_entity_poly.pdbx_strand_id
1 'polypeptide(L)'
;MALGILEQVGLAATLIFALPVAVYGIQTIIDGGTVFGALALAIAVLMVVLPRRLTSPDDVPAKAAETAVGAVVNGSDGTDGSDGDGET
;
A
#
# COMPACT_ATOMS: atom_id res chain seq x y z
N MET A 1 -1.34 -19.46 -14.29
CA MET A 1 -2.60 -18.70 -14.40
C MET A 1 -2.43 -17.69 -15.51
N ALA A 2 -3.23 -17.75 -16.57
CA ALA A 2 -3.21 -16.70 -17.58
C ALA A 2 -3.82 -15.44 -16.96
N LEU A 3 -3.10 -14.32 -17.02
CA LEU A 3 -3.62 -13.04 -16.54
C LEU A 3 -4.85 -12.71 -17.38
N GLY A 4 -5.97 -12.39 -16.72
CA GLY A 4 -7.20 -12.03 -17.42
C GLY A 4 -6.95 -10.83 -18.34
N ILE A 5 -7.58 -10.81 -19.51
CA ILE A 5 -7.38 -9.73 -20.51
C ILE A 5 -7.65 -8.35 -19.89
N LEU A 6 -8.64 -8.25 -19.00
CA LEU A 6 -8.98 -7.02 -18.29
C LEU A 6 -7.85 -6.57 -17.33
N GLU A 7 -7.17 -7.52 -16.70
CA GLU A 7 -6.05 -7.26 -15.80
C GLU A 7 -4.80 -6.81 -16.57
N GLN A 8 -4.55 -7.37 -17.76
CA GLN A 8 -3.52 -6.87 -18.67
C GLN A 8 -3.81 -5.46 -19.16
N VAL A 9 -5.07 -5.16 -19.51
CA VAL A 9 -5.48 -3.81 -19.95
C VAL A 9 -5.35 -2.80 -18.81
N GLY A 10 -5.75 -3.16 -17.59
CA GLY A 10 -5.56 -2.31 -16.41
C GLY A 10 -4.09 -2.00 -16.15
N LEU A 11 -3.23 -3.00 -16.25
CA LEU A 11 -1.78 -2.81 -16.12
C LEU A 11 -1.20 -1.95 -17.25
N ALA A 12 -1.61 -2.20 -18.49
CA ALA A 12 -1.18 -1.40 -19.63
C ALA A 12 -1.57 0.07 -19.47
N ALA A 13 -2.78 0.35 -18.97
CA ALA A 13 -3.25 1.71 -18.68
C ALA A 13 -2.36 2.42 -17.64
N THR A 14 -1.97 1.73 -16.56
CA THR A 14 -1.02 2.28 -15.57
C THR A 14 0.37 2.52 -16.16
N LEU A 15 0.88 1.57 -16.97
CA LEU A 15 2.21 1.68 -17.57
C LEU A 15 2.35 2.89 -18.49
N ILE A 16 1.28 3.33 -19.16
CA ILE A 16 1.29 4.55 -19.98
C ILE A 16 1.77 5.77 -19.17
N PHE A 17 1.46 5.82 -17.87
CA PHE A 17 1.90 6.89 -16.98
C PHE A 17 3.20 6.56 -16.24
N ALA A 18 3.39 5.30 -15.83
CA ALA A 18 4.56 4.89 -15.07
C ALA A 18 5.86 4.96 -15.90
N LEU A 19 5.81 4.64 -17.20
CA LEU A 19 6.97 4.64 -18.08
C LEU A 19 7.60 6.04 -18.22
N PRO A 20 6.85 7.11 -18.53
CA PRO A 20 7.39 8.47 -18.54
C PRO A 20 8.09 8.85 -17.23
N VAL A 21 7.48 8.53 -16.08
CA VAL A 21 8.04 8.82 -14.75
C VAL A 21 9.32 8.03 -14.51
N ALA A 22 9.35 6.75 -14.91
CA ALA A 22 10.53 5.91 -14.78
C ALA A 22 11.70 6.43 -15.62
N VAL A 23 11.44 6.81 -16.88
CA VAL A 23 12.45 7.39 -17.78
C VAL A 23 12.97 8.72 -17.22
N TYR A 24 12.10 9.58 -16.70
CA TYR A 24 12.51 10.80 -16.02
C TYR A 24 13.40 10.49 -14.80
N GLY A 25 13.02 9.53 -13.97
CA GLY A 25 13.80 9.11 -12.80
C GLY A 25 15.19 8.63 -13.18
N ILE A 26 15.31 7.76 -14.18
CA ILE A 26 16.60 7.24 -14.68
C ILE A 26 17.48 8.39 -15.18
N GLN A 27 16.95 9.29 -16.02
CA GLN A 27 17.72 10.43 -16.52
C GLN A 27 18.20 11.32 -15.37
N THR A 28 17.32 11.60 -14.40
CA THR A 28 17.65 12.43 -13.23
C THR A 28 18.79 11.82 -12.41
N ILE A 29 18.86 10.48 -12.27
CA ILE A 29 19.98 9.81 -11.60
C ILE A 29 21.28 9.99 -12.40
N ILE A 30 21.23 9.80 -13.72
CA ILE A 30 22.38 9.94 -14.61
C ILE A 30 22.93 11.38 -14.57
N ASP A 31 22.04 12.37 -14.45
CA ASP A 31 22.38 13.80 -14.35
C ASP A 31 22.91 14.20 -12.95
N GLY A 32 23.07 13.23 -12.03
CA GLY A 32 23.60 13.44 -10.67
C GLY A 32 22.53 13.72 -9.60
N GLY A 33 21.27 13.88 -10.00
CA GLY A 33 20.11 14.07 -9.13
C GLY A 33 19.60 12.79 -8.47
N THR A 34 20.47 12.05 -7.78
CA THR A 34 20.17 10.70 -7.25
C THR A 34 18.93 10.67 -6.36
N VAL A 35 18.74 11.67 -5.48
CA VAL A 35 17.59 11.72 -4.56
C VAL A 35 16.26 11.84 -5.32
N PHE A 36 16.18 12.81 -6.24
CA PHE A 36 14.96 13.05 -7.02
C PHE A 36 14.67 11.90 -7.99
N GLY A 37 15.71 11.35 -8.61
CA GLY A 37 15.56 10.23 -9.52
C GLY A 37 15.14 8.94 -8.80
N ALA A 38 15.71 8.64 -7.63
CA ALA A 38 15.28 7.50 -6.81
C ALA A 38 13.84 7.66 -6.31
N LEU A 39 13.43 8.88 -5.91
CA LEU A 39 12.05 9.18 -5.54
C LEU A 39 11.09 8.97 -6.70
N ALA A 40 11.43 9.47 -7.90
CA ALA A 40 10.61 9.27 -9.10
C ALA A 40 10.47 7.78 -9.46
N LEU A 41 11.56 7.00 -9.35
CA LEU A 41 11.51 5.56 -9.54
C LEU A 41 10.63 4.85 -8.49
N ALA A 42 10.73 5.25 -7.22
CA ALA A 42 9.85 4.71 -6.18
C ALA A 42 8.38 4.98 -6.49
N ILE A 43 8.04 6.20 -6.94
CA ILE A 43 6.69 6.56 -7.36
C ILE A 43 6.23 5.71 -8.56
N ALA A 44 7.07 5.53 -9.57
CA ALA A 44 6.74 4.70 -10.73
C ALA A 44 6.46 3.23 -10.35
N VAL A 45 7.26 2.68 -9.43
CA VAL A 45 7.03 1.32 -8.90
C VAL A 45 5.73 1.28 -8.10
N LEU A 46 5.49 2.25 -7.21
CA LEU A 46 4.27 2.32 -6.42
C LEU A 46 3.02 2.42 -7.30
N MET A 47 3.07 3.21 -8.38
CA MET A 47 1.97 3.29 -9.35
C MET A 47 1.58 1.92 -9.91
N VAL A 48 2.54 1.02 -10.15
CA VAL A 48 2.29 -0.32 -10.70
C VAL A 48 1.92 -1.34 -9.62
N VAL A 49 2.51 -1.23 -8.43
CA VAL A 49 2.38 -2.24 -7.36
C VAL A 49 1.14 -2.00 -6.49
N LEU A 50 0.77 -0.75 -6.18
CA LEU A 50 -0.42 -0.46 -5.37
C LEU A 50 -1.72 -1.04 -5.96
N PRO A 51 -2.02 -0.88 -7.27
CA PRO A 51 -3.23 -1.43 -7.85
C PRO A 51 -3.33 -2.94 -7.64
N ARG A 52 -2.22 -3.67 -7.72
CA ARG A 52 -2.22 -5.12 -7.52
C ARG A 52 -2.47 -5.55 -6.08
N ARG A 53 -2.03 -4.75 -5.10
CA ARG A 53 -2.14 -5.08 -3.67
C ARG A 53 -3.44 -4.59 -3.03
N LEU A 54 -4.08 -3.57 -3.61
CA LEU A 54 -5.34 -3.01 -3.14
C LEU A 54 -6.57 -3.50 -3.91
N THR A 55 -6.38 -4.06 -5.11
CA THR A 55 -7.47 -4.59 -5.96
C THR A 55 -7.60 -6.10 -5.85
N SER A 56 -7.01 -6.75 -4.83
CA SER A 56 -7.53 -8.01 -4.33
C SER A 56 -8.91 -7.69 -3.73
N PRO A 57 -10.02 -7.97 -4.42
CA PRO A 57 -11.33 -7.45 -4.03
C PRO A 57 -11.77 -7.97 -2.65
N ASP A 58 -11.19 -9.09 -2.23
CA ASP A 58 -11.54 -9.84 -1.01
C ASP A 58 -10.84 -9.32 0.26
N ASP A 59 -9.60 -8.83 0.17
CA ASP A 59 -8.75 -8.71 1.37
C ASP A 59 -8.74 -7.32 2.03
N VAL A 60 -9.06 -6.25 1.31
CA VAL A 60 -8.95 -4.87 1.85
C VAL A 60 -10.22 -4.39 2.56
N PRO A 61 -11.44 -4.59 2.01
CA PRO A 61 -12.65 -4.08 2.66
C PRO A 61 -12.92 -4.79 3.99
N ALA A 62 -12.73 -6.12 4.03
CA ALA A 62 -12.96 -6.94 5.21
C ALA A 62 -11.98 -6.59 6.34
N LYS A 63 -10.68 -6.51 6.05
CA LYS A 63 -9.65 -6.14 7.05
C LYS A 63 -9.85 -4.73 7.62
N ALA A 64 -10.28 -3.77 6.79
CA ALA A 64 -10.57 -2.41 7.25
C ALA A 64 -11.81 -2.35 8.13
N ALA A 65 -12.87 -3.10 7.77
CA ALA A 65 -14.08 -3.23 8.58
C ALA A 65 -13.82 -3.94 9.92
N GLU A 66 -13.04 -5.02 9.91
CA GLU A 66 -12.62 -5.74 11.12
C GLU A 66 -11.76 -4.85 12.04
N THR A 67 -10.87 -4.03 11.48
CA THR A 67 -10.05 -3.09 12.26
C THR A 67 -10.91 -1.98 12.86
N ALA A 68 -11.89 -1.46 12.13
CA ALA A 68 -12.81 -0.44 12.64
C ALA A 68 -13.74 -1.00 13.73
N VAL A 69 -14.28 -2.20 13.53
CA VAL A 69 -15.10 -2.91 14.53
C VAL A 69 -14.27 -3.31 15.75
N GLY A 70 -13.07 -3.84 15.55
CA GLY A 70 -12.13 -4.17 16.63
C GLY A 70 -11.72 -2.94 17.43
N ALA A 71 -11.48 -1.81 16.78
CA ALA A 71 -11.18 -0.55 17.47
C ALA A 71 -12.38 0.02 18.25
N VAL A 72 -13.63 -0.20 17.81
CA VAL A 72 -14.83 0.25 18.53
C VAL A 72 -15.15 -0.65 19.72
N VAL A 73 -15.01 -1.98 19.55
CA VAL A 73 -15.15 -2.96 20.63
C VAL A 73 -14.05 -2.76 21.67
N ASN A 74 -12.79 -2.68 21.22
CA ASN A 74 -11.63 -2.54 22.10
C ASN A 74 -11.45 -1.11 22.66
N GLY A 75 -12.18 -0.13 22.10
CA GLY A 75 -12.30 1.23 22.64
C GLY A 75 -13.35 1.32 23.75
N SER A 76 -14.16 0.28 23.94
CA SER A 76 -15.25 0.22 24.93
C SER A 76 -14.89 -0.62 26.18
N ASP A 77 -13.80 -1.38 26.15
CA ASP A 77 -13.35 -2.30 27.20
C ASP A 77 -11.98 -1.91 27.83
N GLY A 78 -11.50 -0.68 27.57
CA GLY A 78 -10.35 -0.08 28.25
C GLY A 78 -10.60 0.33 29.71
N THR A 79 -11.51 -0.33 30.41
CA THR A 79 -11.73 -0.22 31.86
C THR A 79 -12.16 -1.59 32.37
N ASP A 80 -11.21 -2.50 32.51
CA ASP A 80 -11.31 -3.55 33.53
C ASP A 80 -10.01 -3.56 34.34
N GLY A 81 -10.17 -3.36 35.64
CA GLY A 81 -9.10 -3.14 36.58
C GLY A 81 -8.38 -4.43 36.96
N SER A 82 -7.12 -4.29 37.29
CA SER A 82 -6.49 -5.14 38.30
C SER A 82 -5.44 -4.30 39.01
N ASP A 83 -5.94 -3.48 39.94
CA ASP A 83 -5.17 -3.02 41.09
C ASP A 83 -5.10 -4.16 42.11
N GLY A 84 -3.88 -4.46 42.54
CA GLY A 84 -3.57 -4.94 43.89
C GLY A 84 -3.76 -6.41 44.18
N ASP A 85 -2.64 -7.13 44.37
CA ASP A 85 -2.52 -8.13 45.44
C ASP A 85 -1.05 -8.21 45.84
N GLY A 86 -0.71 -7.51 46.92
CA GLY A 86 0.47 -7.81 47.72
C GLY A 86 0.09 -8.77 48.83
N GLU A 87 0.63 -9.97 48.82
CA GLU A 87 0.93 -10.78 50.01
C GLU A 87 1.74 -12.03 49.59
N THR A 88 3.05 -12.02 49.84
CA THR A 88 3.82 -13.02 50.62
C THR A 88 5.28 -12.57 50.72
#